data_AF-A0A1R0KYR0-F1
#
_entry.id   AF-A0A1R0KYR0-F1
#
_cell.length_a   1.000
_cell.length_b   1.000
_cell.length_c   1.000
_cell.angle_alpha   90.00
_cell.angle_beta   90.00
_cell.angle_gamma   90.00
#
_symmetry.space_group_name_H-M   'P 1'
#
loop_
_entity.id
_entity.type
_entity.pdbx_description
1 polymer ?
#
loop_
_entity_poly.entity_id
_entity_poly.type
_entity_poly.pdbx_seq_one_letter_code
_entity_poly.pdbx_strand_id
1 'polypeptide(L)'
;MTGFEVKGGDLRAHAAKAEAHGAKIGQAVDAAGQVMADDAYGLICQFLPPLFNELEQTASAALKAAQGGLGETAENLRTAADRYESQDGEAKLKFDGLSGALE
;
A
#
# COMPACT_ATOMS: atom_id res chain seq x y z
N MET A 1 23.02 21.67 -8.54
CA MET A 1 22.66 20.25 -8.41
C MET A 1 21.28 20.20 -7.79
N THR A 2 20.22 20.07 -8.59
CA THR A 2 18.84 20.02 -8.10
C THR A 2 18.56 18.59 -7.63
N GLY A 3 18.89 18.31 -6.36
CA GLY A 3 18.47 17.06 -5.73
C GLY A 3 16.95 17.04 -5.59
N PHE A 4 16.35 15.86 -5.71
CA PHE A 4 14.94 15.69 -5.38
C PHE A 4 14.73 16.05 -3.90
N GLU A 5 13.88 17.03 -3.64
CA GLU A 5 13.54 17.50 -2.28
C GLU A 5 12.51 16.56 -1.65
N VAL A 6 12.93 15.30 -1.42
CA VAL A 6 12.08 14.26 -0.84
C VAL A 6 12.24 14.30 0.67
N LYS A 7 11.19 14.71 1.38
CA LYS A 7 11.15 14.69 2.84
C LYS A 7 10.70 13.32 3.33
N GLY A 8 11.42 12.74 4.30
CA GLY A 8 11.03 11.47 4.92
C GLY A 8 9.58 11.46 5.42
N GLY A 9 9.12 12.58 5.99
CA GLY A 9 7.73 12.76 6.41
C GLY A 9 6.70 12.63 5.28
N ASP A 10 6.99 13.14 4.07
CA ASP A 10 6.09 13.05 2.92
C ASP A 10 6.01 11.62 2.39
N LEU A 11 7.14 10.89 2.41
CA LEU A 11 7.16 9.46 2.07
C LEU A 11 6.33 8.63 3.06
N ARG A 12 6.44 8.90 4.36
CA ARG A 12 5.63 8.24 5.39
C ARG A 12 4.14 8.53 5.22
N ALA A 13 3.79 9.78 4.92
CA ALA A 13 2.41 10.17 4.64
C ALA A 13 1.87 9.46 3.39
N HIS A 14 2.70 9.29 2.35
CA HIS A 14 2.30 8.56 1.15
C HIS A 14 2.14 7.06 1.40
N ALA A 15 3.05 6.45 2.18
CA ALA A 15 2.93 5.05 2.61
C ALA A 15 1.61 4.78 3.32
N ALA A 16 1.22 5.66 4.26
CA ALA A 16 -0.06 5.56 4.95
C ALA A 16 -1.27 5.66 4.00
N LYS A 17 -1.19 6.50 2.96
CA LYS A 17 -2.25 6.58 1.93
C LYS A 17 -2.33 5.31 1.10
N ALA A 18 -1.19 4.77 0.66
CA ALA A 18 -1.13 3.53 -0.11
C ALA A 18 -1.74 2.37 0.69
N GLU A 19 -1.38 2.23 1.96
CA GLU A 19 -1.95 1.24 2.86
C GLU A 19 -3.46 1.43 3.07
N ALA A 20 -3.91 2.67 3.25
CA ALA A 20 -5.34 2.97 3.38
C ALA A 20 -6.14 2.61 2.12
N HIS A 21 -5.56 2.77 0.92
CA HIS A 21 -6.17 2.29 -0.32
C HIS A 21 -6.21 0.76 -0.39
N GLY A 22 -5.12 0.09 0.01
CA GLY A 22 -5.08 -1.37 0.10
C GLY A 22 -6.15 -1.93 1.04
N ALA A 23 -6.33 -1.30 2.21
CA ALA A 23 -7.38 -1.68 3.16
C ALA A 23 -8.79 -1.55 2.58
N LYS A 24 -9.07 -0.47 1.83
CA LYS A 24 -10.37 -0.29 1.15
C LYS A 24 -10.62 -1.36 0.09
N ILE A 25 -9.58 -1.77 -0.64
CA ILE A 25 -9.68 -2.87 -1.61
C ILE A 25 -9.97 -4.19 -0.88
N GLY A 26 -9.28 -4.47 0.23
CA GLY A 26 -9.56 -5.64 1.07
C GLY A 26 -11.02 -5.66 1.53
N GLN A 27 -11.53 -4.54 2.01
CA GLN A 27 -12.94 -4.42 2.40
C GLN A 27 -13.90 -4.69 1.23
N ALA A 28 -13.57 -4.26 0.02
CA ALA A 28 -14.38 -4.53 -1.17
C ALA A 28 -14.36 -6.01 -1.56
N VAL A 29 -13.21 -6.70 -1.43
CA VAL A 29 -13.08 -8.15 -1.64
C VAL A 29 -13.92 -8.92 -0.62
N ASP A 30 -13.84 -8.54 0.65
CA ASP A 30 -14.62 -9.16 1.72
C ASP A 30 -16.12 -8.99 1.46
N ALA A 31 -16.55 -7.78 1.09
CA ALA A 31 -17.93 -7.49 0.74
C ALA A 31 -18.39 -8.32 -0.48
N ALA A 32 -17.57 -8.40 -1.52
CA ALA A 32 -17.85 -9.22 -2.71
C ALA A 32 -18.07 -10.69 -2.34
N GLY A 33 -17.22 -11.25 -1.47
CA GLY A 33 -17.37 -12.64 -1.00
C GLY A 33 -18.65 -12.90 -0.20
N GLN A 34 -19.27 -11.88 0.39
CA GLN A 34 -20.57 -12.02 1.07
C GLN A 34 -21.74 -11.96 0.09
N VAL A 35 -21.67 -11.10 -0.93
CA VAL A 35 -22.81 -10.86 -1.84
C VAL A 35 -22.83 -11.75 -3.07
N MET A 36 -21.72 -12.42 -3.38
CA MET A 36 -21.58 -13.31 -4.54
C MET A 36 -21.67 -14.80 -4.21
N ALA A 37 -21.92 -15.17 -2.94
CA ALA A 37 -22.07 -16.57 -2.56
C ALA A 37 -23.16 -17.28 -3.40
N ASP A 38 -22.99 -18.57 -3.68
CA ASP A 38 -23.91 -19.34 -4.53
C ASP A 38 -25.36 -19.29 -4.02
N ASP A 39 -25.57 -19.14 -2.71
CA ASP A 39 -26.87 -19.02 -2.05
C ASP A 39 -27.41 -17.58 -1.93
N ALA A 40 -26.64 -16.56 -2.34
CA ALA A 40 -27.01 -15.15 -2.23
C ALA A 40 -28.06 -14.69 -3.27
N TYR A 41 -28.27 -15.45 -4.34
CA TYR A 41 -29.11 -15.06 -5.49
C TYR A 41 -30.60 -15.37 -5.31
N GLY A 42 -30.97 -16.06 -4.23
CA GLY A 42 -32.35 -16.48 -3.99
C GLY A 42 -32.86 -17.54 -4.98
N LEU A 43 -34.03 -18.11 -4.68
CA LEU A 43 -34.54 -19.29 -5.39
C LEU A 43 -34.73 -19.09 -6.90
N ILE A 44 -35.19 -17.90 -7.31
CA ILE A 44 -35.51 -17.61 -8.72
C ILE A 44 -34.23 -17.47 -9.56
N CYS A 45 -33.15 -16.95 -8.98
CA CYS A 45 -31.92 -16.60 -9.70
C CYS A 45 -30.75 -17.57 -9.42
N GLN A 46 -30.98 -18.72 -8.78
CA GLN A 46 -29.95 -19.71 -8.42
C GLN A 46 -29.15 -20.28 -9.62
N PHE A 47 -29.61 -20.05 -10.85
CA PHE A 47 -28.92 -20.49 -12.06
C PHE A 47 -27.78 -19.53 -12.49
N LEU A 48 -27.71 -18.34 -11.90
CA LEU A 48 -26.74 -17.30 -12.27
C LEU A 48 -25.30 -17.56 -11.80
N PRO A 49 -25.01 -18.06 -10.58
CA PRO A 49 -23.63 -18.19 -10.10
C PRO A 49 -22.69 -18.93 -11.07
N PRO A 50 -23.07 -20.10 -11.63
CA PRO A 50 -22.21 -20.79 -12.60
C PRO A 50 -21.83 -19.98 -13.84
N LEU A 51 -22.58 -18.94 -14.19
CA LEU A 51 -22.29 -18.05 -15.32
C LEU A 51 -21.22 -16.99 -14.99
N PHE A 52 -21.00 -16.69 -13.71
CA PHE A 52 -20.12 -15.61 -13.26
C PHE A 52 -18.95 -16.06 -12.37
N ASN A 53 -18.97 -17.29 -11.85
CA ASN A 53 -17.96 -17.78 -10.89
C ASN A 53 -16.51 -17.62 -11.38
N GLU A 54 -16.22 -17.83 -12.66
CA GLU A 54 -14.87 -17.63 -13.21
C GLU A 54 -14.46 -16.16 -13.23
N LEU A 55 -15.39 -15.27 -13.62
CA LEU A 55 -15.19 -13.83 -13.61
C LEU A 55 -14.98 -13.32 -12.18
N GLU A 56 -15.79 -13.80 -11.24
CA GLU A 56 -15.69 -13.46 -9.81
C GLU A 56 -14.33 -13.87 -9.25
N GLN A 57 -13.89 -15.11 -9.50
CA GLN A 57 -12.59 -15.61 -9.04
C GLN A 57 -11.45 -14.75 -9.61
N THR A 58 -11.50 -14.44 -10.91
CA THR A 58 -10.49 -13.60 -11.57
C THR A 58 -10.47 -12.19 -10.98
N ALA A 59 -11.64 -11.57 -10.79
CA ALA A 59 -11.75 -10.25 -10.20
C ALA A 59 -11.25 -10.22 -8.75
N SER A 60 -11.62 -11.21 -7.93
CA SER A 60 -11.17 -11.36 -6.55
C SER A 60 -9.65 -11.52 -6.46
N ALA A 61 -9.07 -12.35 -7.33
CA ALA A 61 -7.62 -12.53 -7.40
C ALA A 61 -6.89 -11.23 -7.79
N ALA A 62 -7.40 -10.50 -8.79
CA ALA A 62 -6.82 -9.22 -9.22
C ALA A 62 -6.87 -8.16 -8.10
N LEU A 63 -7.99 -8.07 -7.38
CA LEU A 63 -8.14 -7.14 -6.26
C LEU A 63 -7.22 -7.50 -5.08
N LYS A 64 -7.08 -8.79 -4.75
CA LYS A 64 -6.12 -9.25 -3.73
C LYS A 64 -4.67 -8.94 -4.12
N ALA A 65 -4.32 -9.12 -5.39
CA ALA A 65 -3.00 -8.74 -5.90
C ALA A 65 -2.77 -7.22 -5.79
N ALA A 66 -3.78 -6.40 -6.12
CA ALA A 66 -3.71 -4.95 -5.97
C ALA A 66 -3.55 -4.51 -4.50
N GLN A 67 -4.28 -5.14 -3.58
CA GLN A 67 -4.11 -4.92 -2.13
C GLN A 67 -2.66 -5.25 -1.70
N GLY A 68 -2.13 -6.39 -2.11
CA GLY A 68 -0.75 -6.79 -1.82
C GLY A 68 0.28 -5.80 -2.37
N GLY A 69 0.14 -5.40 -3.65
CA GLY A 69 1.04 -4.44 -4.29
C GLY A 69 1.02 -3.05 -3.64
N LEU A 70 -0.14 -2.61 -3.13
CA LEU A 70 -0.23 -1.37 -2.35
C LEU A 70 0.45 -1.49 -0.99
N GLY A 71 0.35 -2.65 -0.34
CA GLY A 71 1.09 -2.96 0.89
C GLY A 71 2.60 -2.94 0.67
N GLU A 72 3.08 -3.61 -0.38
CA GLU A 72 4.50 -3.60 -0.77
C GLU A 72 4.98 -2.18 -1.10
N THR A 73 4.17 -1.40 -1.81
CA THR A 73 4.49 0.00 -2.11
C THR A 73 4.61 0.83 -0.83
N ALA A 74 3.72 0.64 0.15
CA ALA A 74 3.79 1.32 1.44
C ALA A 74 5.09 0.97 2.19
N GLU A 75 5.48 -0.31 2.23
CA GLU A 75 6.74 -0.77 2.85
C GLU A 75 7.98 -0.19 2.15
N ASN A 76 7.98 -0.17 0.82
CA ASN A 76 9.06 0.42 0.05
C ASN A 76 9.21 1.93 0.33
N LEU A 77 8.10 2.65 0.49
CA LEU A 77 8.10 4.07 0.86
C LEU A 77 8.62 4.31 2.29
N ARG A 78 8.26 3.45 3.25
CA ARG A 78 8.81 3.51 4.62
C ARG A 78 10.31 3.27 4.62
N THR A 79 10.76 2.24 3.91
CA THR A 79 12.18 1.93 3.75
C THR A 79 12.95 3.09 3.11
N ALA A 80 12.36 3.75 2.11
CA ALA A 80 12.96 4.95 1.52
C ALA A 80 13.06 6.10 2.53
N ALA A 81 12.00 6.35 3.32
CA ALA A 81 12.02 7.38 4.35
C ALA A 81 13.12 7.12 5.39
N ASP A 82 13.25 5.89 5.88
CA ASP A 82 14.27 5.50 6.85
C ASP A 82 15.69 5.74 6.30
N ARG A 83 15.91 5.45 5.01
CA ARG A 83 17.21 5.69 4.35
C ARG A 83 17.54 7.17 4.26
N TYR A 84 16.58 8.02 3.88
CA TYR A 84 16.78 9.47 3.83
C TYR A 84 17.11 10.03 5.22
N GLU A 85 16.31 9.69 6.22
CA GLU A 85 16.51 10.17 7.60
C GLU A 85 17.85 9.71 8.19
N SER A 86 18.27 8.46 7.89
CA SER A 86 19.58 7.94 8.30
C SER A 86 20.74 8.69 7.64
N GLN A 87 20.67 8.92 6.33
CA GLN A 87 21.73 9.63 5.60
C GLN A 87 21.84 11.09 6.03
N ASP A 88 20.71 11.76 6.23
CA ASP A 88 20.68 13.14 6.73
C ASP A 88 21.23 13.24 8.15
N GLY A 89 20.89 12.28 9.02
CA GLY A 89 21.41 12.19 10.38
C GLY A 89 22.93 11.97 10.41
N GLU A 90 23.45 11.05 9.60
CA GLU A 90 24.90 10.81 9.47
C GLU A 90 25.64 12.03 8.93
N ALA A 91 25.07 12.72 7.94
CA ALA A 91 25.64 13.94 7.40
C ALA A 91 25.70 15.03 8.47
N LYS A 92 24.60 15.23 9.21
CA LYS A 92 24.53 16.20 10.31
C LYS A 92 25.60 15.94 11.37
N LEU A 93 25.76 14.69 11.83
CA LEU A 93 26.77 14.34 12.83
C LEU A 93 28.20 14.66 12.37
N LYS A 94 28.51 14.42 11.09
CA LYS A 94 29.82 14.76 10.51
C LYS A 94 30.05 16.27 10.49
N PHE A 95 29.04 17.05 10.11
CA PHE A 95 29.13 18.51 10.09
C PHE A 95 29.25 19.10 11.50
N ASP A 96 28.44 18.63 12.45
CA ASP A 96 28.49 19.08 13.85
C ASP A 96 29.88 18.81 14.47
N GLY A 97 30.49 17.66 14.15
CA GLY A 97 31.84 17.31 14.57
C GLY A 97 32.93 18.19 13.94
N LEU A 98 32.76 18.61 12.68
CA LEU A 98 33.69 19.55 12.03
C LEU A 98 33.54 20.96 12.59
N SER A 99 32.32 21.43 12.85
CA SER A 99 32.11 22.76 13.45
C SER A 99 32.69 22.84 14.86
N GLY A 100 32.48 21.81 15.69
CA GLY A 100 33.03 21.78 17.05
C GLY A 100 34.55 21.62 17.10
N ALA A 101 35.20 21.20 16.01
CA ALA A 101 36.67 21.14 15.90
C ALA A 101 37.30 22.48 15.45
N LEU A 102 36.48 23.43 14.99
CA LEU A 102 36.93 24.73 14.49
C LEU A 102 36.84 25.85 15.54
N GLU A 103 36.08 25.62 16.63
CA GLU A 103 35.98 26.49 17.82
C GLU A 103 37.06 26.14 18.86
#